data_AF-A0A2W4IYD9-F1
#
_entry.id   AF-A0A2W4IYD9-F1
#
_cell.length_a   1.000
_cell.length_b   1.000
_cell.length_c   1.000
_cell.angle_alpha   90.00
_cell.angle_beta   90.00
_cell.angle_gamma   90.00
#
_symmetry.space_group_name_H-M   'P 1'
#
loop_
_entity.id
_entity.type
_entity.pdbx_description
1 polymer ?
#
loop_
_entity_poly.entity_id
_entity_poly.type
_entity_poly.pdbx_seq_one_letter_code
_entity_poly.pdbx_strand_id
1 'polypeptide(L)'
;ITLADGDEIGPDVFPPEVRRVRPSFDESLLEDAPIPPGFDLQAWLDAFERRMLERALEQAGGVKVEAARLLGISFRSFRYRLAKYRMGEEKEAEDKDERATGS
;
A
#
# COMPACT_ATOMS: atom_id res chain seq x y z
N ILE A 1 16.96 -14.32 31.31
CA ILE A 1 15.76 -13.65 31.87
C ILE A 1 16.19 -12.23 32.24
N THR A 2 15.70 -11.23 31.50
CA THR A 2 15.81 -9.81 31.86
C THR A 2 14.43 -9.38 32.35
N LEU A 3 14.32 -9.03 33.64
CA LEU A 3 13.13 -8.39 34.21
C LEU A 3 13.23 -6.88 33.92
N ALA A 4 12.15 -6.30 33.38
CA ALA A 4 11.98 -4.85 33.38
C ALA A 4 11.49 -4.43 34.77
N ASP A 5 12.12 -3.41 35.35
CA ASP A 5 11.78 -2.87 36.68
C ASP A 5 10.86 -1.65 36.46
N GLY A 6 9.56 -1.90 36.42
CA GLY A 6 8.56 -0.87 36.18
C GLY A 6 7.18 -1.44 35.80
N ASP A 7 6.13 -0.85 36.37
CA ASP A 7 4.72 -1.25 36.16
C ASP A 7 4.19 -0.83 34.77
N GLU A 8 4.99 -0.08 34.00
CA GLU A 8 4.65 0.40 32.66
C GLU A 8 5.69 -0.07 31.63
N ILE A 9 5.24 -0.80 30.61
CA ILE A 9 6.10 -1.24 29.49
C ILE A 9 6.06 -0.17 28.40
N GLY A 10 7.12 0.63 28.30
CA GLY A 10 7.31 1.62 27.24
C GLY A 10 7.71 0.99 25.89
N PRO A 11 7.42 1.62 24.74
CA PRO A 11 7.79 1.11 23.41
C PRO A 11 9.32 1.00 23.21
N ASP A 12 10.09 1.63 24.09
CA ASP A 12 11.55 1.66 24.12
C ASP A 12 12.21 0.38 24.68
N VAL A 13 11.45 -0.51 25.31
CA VAL A 13 11.97 -1.79 25.82
C VAL A 13 11.83 -2.96 24.83
N PHE A 14 11.08 -2.76 23.74
CA PHE A 14 10.89 -3.80 22.74
C PHE A 14 12.09 -3.91 21.78
N PRO A 15 12.47 -5.10 21.29
CA PRO A 15 13.48 -5.23 20.25
C PRO A 15 13.16 -4.37 19.02
N PRO A 16 14.16 -3.84 18.29
CA PRO A 16 13.92 -2.98 17.12
C PRO A 16 13.05 -3.65 16.04
N GLU A 17 13.00 -4.98 16.01
CA GLU A 17 12.14 -5.79 15.15
C GLU A 17 10.65 -5.59 15.47
N VAL A 18 10.30 -5.47 16.76
CA VAL A 18 8.92 -5.26 17.23
C VAL A 18 8.51 -3.78 17.13
N ARG A 19 9.47 -2.86 17.22
CA ARG A 19 9.22 -1.41 17.03
C ARG A 19 8.84 -1.05 15.59
N ARG A 20 9.23 -1.86 14.60
CA ARG A 20 8.76 -1.72 13.22
C ARG A 20 7.37 -2.34 13.11
N VAL A 21 6.35 -1.65 13.63
CA VAL A 21 4.96 -1.97 13.33
C VAL A 21 4.78 -1.81 11.82
N ARG A 22 4.86 -2.91 11.08
CA ARG A 22 4.24 -2.97 9.77
C ARG A 22 2.74 -2.93 10.04
N PRO A 23 1.94 -2.11 9.33
CA PRO A 23 0.49 -2.26 9.40
C PRO A 23 0.17 -3.69 8.96
N SER A 24 -0.11 -4.56 9.94
CA SER A 24 -0.67 -5.87 9.69
C SER A 24 -2.16 -5.68 9.43
N PHE A 25 -2.64 -6.28 8.36
CA PHE A 25 -4.07 -6.35 8.14
C PHE A 25 -4.68 -7.18 9.28
N ASP A 26 -5.58 -6.57 10.05
CA ASP A 26 -6.34 -7.29 11.06
C ASP A 26 -7.58 -7.88 10.38
N GLU A 27 -7.56 -9.18 10.16
CA GLU A 27 -8.63 -9.92 9.49
C GLU A 27 -9.92 -9.92 10.32
N SER A 28 -9.84 -9.70 11.64
CA SER A 28 -11.02 -9.60 12.51
C SER A 28 -11.86 -8.34 12.27
N LEU A 29 -11.31 -7.33 11.57
CA LEU A 29 -12.03 -6.13 11.16
C LEU A 29 -12.89 -6.35 9.90
N LEU A 30 -12.73 -7.47 9.21
CA LEU A 30 -13.66 -7.88 8.16
C LEU A 30 -14.90 -8.47 8.84
N GLU A 31 -15.94 -7.66 8.97
CA GLU A 31 -17.24 -8.16 9.43
C GLU A 31 -17.75 -9.25 8.47
N ASP A 32 -18.36 -10.31 9.00
CA ASP A 32 -19.02 -11.40 8.24
C ASP A 32 -20.33 -10.94 7.56
N ALA A 33 -20.41 -9.67 7.13
CA ALA A 33 -21.57 -9.13 6.48
C ALA A 33 -21.80 -9.82 5.12
N PRO A 34 -23.04 -10.19 4.78
CA PRO A 34 -23.33 -10.82 3.50
C PRO A 34 -23.06 -9.86 2.33
N ILE A 35 -22.42 -10.35 1.28
CA ILE A 35 -22.20 -9.60 0.04
C ILE A 35 -23.55 -9.35 -0.64
N PRO A 36 -23.92 -8.09 -0.95
CA PRO A 36 -25.21 -7.79 -1.54
C PRO A 36 -25.33 -8.32 -2.97
N PRO A 37 -26.55 -8.63 -3.44
CA PRO A 37 -26.77 -9.08 -4.81
C PRO A 37 -26.37 -7.99 -5.81
N GLY A 38 -25.64 -8.36 -6.86
CA GLY A 38 -25.15 -7.42 -7.88
C GLY A 38 -23.90 -6.63 -7.47
N PHE A 39 -23.22 -7.01 -6.38
CA PHE A 39 -21.95 -6.39 -6.00
C PHE A 39 -20.87 -6.67 -7.07
N ASP A 40 -20.28 -5.60 -7.60
CA ASP A 40 -19.12 -5.66 -8.49
C ASP A 40 -17.85 -5.38 -7.70
N LEU A 41 -17.15 -6.46 -7.35
CA LEU A 41 -15.88 -6.41 -6.64
C LEU A 41 -14.82 -5.63 -7.42
N GLN A 42 -14.78 -5.80 -8.74
CA GLN A 42 -13.75 -5.17 -9.57
C GLN A 42 -13.93 -3.64 -9.59
N ALA A 43 -15.17 -3.17 -9.77
CA ALA A 43 -15.48 -1.75 -9.72
C ALA A 43 -15.18 -1.15 -8.33
N TRP A 44 -15.48 -1.87 -7.25
CA TRP A 44 -15.18 -1.41 -5.89
C TRP A 44 -13.68 -1.31 -5.63
N LEU A 45 -12.91 -2.34 -6.01
CA LEU A 45 -11.45 -2.34 -5.88
C LEU A 45 -10.80 -1.24 -6.70
N ASP A 46 -11.28 -1.00 -7.92
CA ASP A 46 -10.76 0.07 -8.78
C ASP A 46 -11.02 1.47 -8.18
N ALA A 47 -12.21 1.69 -7.62
CA ALA A 47 -12.55 2.94 -6.95
C ALA A 47 -11.71 3.15 -5.67
N PHE A 48 -11.54 2.09 -4.87
CA PHE A 48 -10.71 2.11 -3.67
C PHE A 48 -9.25 2.40 -4.04
N GLU A 49 -8.70 1.68 -5.01
CA GLU A 49 -7.32 1.84 -5.48
C GLU A 49 -7.06 3.27 -5.97
N ARG A 50 -7.94 3.81 -6.81
CA ARG A 50 -7.83 5.19 -7.29
C ARG A 50 -7.73 6.19 -6.14
N ARG A 51 -8.62 6.06 -5.14
CA ARG A 51 -8.64 6.95 -3.97
C ARG A 51 -7.34 6.84 -3.16
N MET A 52 -6.79 5.63 -3.03
CA MET A 52 -5.52 5.43 -2.31
C MET A 52 -4.33 6.05 -3.05
N LEU A 53 -4.28 5.95 -4.37
CA LEU A 53 -3.24 6.58 -5.19
C LEU A 53 -3.29 8.11 -5.10
N GLU A 54 -4.49 8.68 -5.19
CA GLU A 54 -4.71 10.13 -5.07
C GLU A 54 -4.30 10.65 -3.68
N ARG A 55 -4.75 9.99 -2.61
CA ARG A 55 -4.38 10.35 -1.23
C ARG A 55 -2.88 10.23 -0.98
N ALA A 56 -2.23 9.18 -1.49
CA ALA A 56 -0.80 9.02 -1.34
C ALA A 56 -0.02 10.14 -2.04
N LEU A 57 -0.49 10.60 -3.20
CA LEU A 57 0.11 11.74 -3.89
C LEU A 57 -0.06 13.04 -3.11
N GLU A 58 -1.25 13.29 -2.58
CA GLU A 58 -1.53 14.46 -1.76
C GLU A 58 -0.62 14.48 -0.51
N GLN A 59 -0.53 13.37 0.21
CA GLN A 59 0.35 13.22 1.37
C GLN A 59 1.84 13.37 1.03
N ALA A 60 2.24 12.92 -0.14
CA ALA A 60 3.61 13.03 -0.64
C ALA A 60 3.93 14.40 -1.27
N GLY A 61 3.01 15.37 -1.25
CA GLY A 61 3.20 16.68 -1.89
C GLY A 61 3.42 16.59 -3.41
N GLY A 62 2.84 15.58 -4.06
CA GLY A 62 2.97 15.29 -5.49
C GLY A 62 4.19 14.46 -5.88
N VAL A 63 5.06 14.09 -4.94
CA VAL A 63 6.26 13.28 -5.23
C VAL A 63 5.86 11.80 -5.41
N LYS A 64 5.79 11.33 -6.65
CA LYS A 64 5.34 9.97 -7.01
C LYS A 64 6.15 8.84 -6.36
N VAL A 65 7.46 9.02 -6.20
CA VAL A 65 8.34 8.02 -5.55
C VAL A 65 7.97 7.86 -4.08
N GLU A 66 7.71 8.98 -3.39
CA GLU A 66 7.31 8.98 -1.99
C GLU A 66 5.88 8.44 -1.81
N ALA A 67 4.96 8.79 -2.72
CA ALA A 67 3.63 8.20 -2.74
C ALA A 67 3.65 6.66 -2.89
N ALA A 68 4.51 6.14 -3.78
CA ALA A 68 4.70 4.69 -3.93
C ALA A 68 5.24 4.05 -2.64
N ARG A 69 6.19 4.72 -1.97
CA ARG A 69 6.75 4.30 -0.68
C ARG A 69 5.68 4.25 0.42
N LEU A 70 4.80 5.25 0.50
CA LEU A 70 3.70 5.30 1.46
C LEU A 70 2.72 4.14 1.27
N LEU A 71 2.44 3.76 0.02
CA LEU A 71 1.57 2.62 -0.30
C LEU A 71 2.28 1.26 -0.20
N GLY A 72 3.60 1.24 0.05
CA GLY A 72 4.36 -0.01 0.16
C GLY A 72 4.49 -0.79 -1.16
N ILE A 73 4.36 -0.13 -2.31
CA ILE A 73 4.49 -0.75 -3.64
C ILE A 73 5.68 -0.21 -4.41
N SER A 74 6.14 -0.95 -5.42
CA SER A 74 7.23 -0.48 -6.28
C SER A 74 6.81 0.77 -7.06
N PHE A 75 7.77 1.67 -7.33
CA PHE A 75 7.53 2.87 -8.14
C PHE A 75 6.96 2.54 -9.53
N ARG A 76 7.42 1.42 -10.12
CA ARG A 76 6.90 0.90 -11.39
C ARG A 76 5.41 0.57 -11.28
N SER A 77 5.01 -0.24 -10.29
CA SER A 77 3.60 -0.60 -10.06
C SER A 77 2.74 0.63 -9.82
N PHE A 78 3.23 1.57 -9.00
CA PHE A 78 2.54 2.82 -8.72
C PHE A 78 2.26 3.63 -9.99
N ARG A 79 3.25 3.81 -10.87
CA ARG A 79 3.07 4.54 -12.13
C ARG A 79 2.02 3.90 -13.03
N TYR A 80 2.03 2.57 -13.16
CA TYR A 80 1.03 1.85 -13.96
C TYR A 80 -0.38 2.03 -13.42
N ARG A 81 -0.56 1.83 -12.11
CA ARG A 81 -1.87 2.01 -11.47
C ARG A 81 -2.33 3.46 -11.59
N LEU A 82 -1.43 4.44 -11.44
CA LEU A 82 -1.77 5.84 -11.61
C LEU A 82 -2.17 6.20 -13.06
N ALA A 83 -1.48 5.62 -14.05
CA ALA A 83 -1.82 5.82 -15.46
C ALA A 83 -3.22 5.28 -15.78
N LYS A 84 -3.57 4.07 -15.30
CA LYS A 84 -4.91 3.46 -15.47
C LYS A 84 -6.06 4.42 -15.12
N TYR A 85 -5.90 5.26 -14.10
CA TYR A 85 -6.96 6.17 -13.64
C TYR A 85 -6.86 7.61 -14.14
N ARG A 86 -5.66 8.07 -14.52
CA ARG A 86 -5.48 9.40 -15.11
C ARG A 86 -5.76 9.44 -16.59
N MET A 87 -5.82 8.28 -17.22
CA MET A 87 -5.76 8.17 -18.67
C MET A 87 -6.70 7.07 -19.17
N GLY A 88 -7.85 7.51 -19.69
CA GLY A 88 -8.34 7.03 -20.98
C GLY A 88 -7.46 7.50 -22.16
N GLU A 89 -6.26 8.02 -21.90
CA GLU A 89 -5.31 8.51 -22.89
C GLU A 89 -4.02 7.68 -22.80
N GLU A 90 -3.86 6.77 -23.75
CA GLU A 90 -2.56 6.27 -24.20
C GLU A 90 -2.04 5.01 -23.47
N LYS A 91 -2.54 3.89 -24.02
CA LYS A 91 -1.89 2.59 -24.09
C LYS A 91 -0.45 2.72 -24.63
N GLU A 92 0.54 2.93 -23.78
CA GLU A 92 1.95 2.88 -24.21
C GLU A 92 2.89 2.61 -23.02
N ALA A 93 2.89 1.38 -22.53
CA ALA A 93 4.00 0.89 -21.71
C ALA A 93 4.06 -0.65 -21.69
N GLU A 94 3.74 -1.24 -22.84
CA GLU A 94 4.28 -2.55 -23.20
C GLU A 94 5.69 -2.35 -23.74
N ASP A 95 6.58 -3.23 -23.29
CA ASP A 95 7.93 -3.47 -23.78
C ASP A 95 9.10 -2.77 -23.04
N LYS A 96 10.12 -3.61 -22.77
CA LYS A 96 11.45 -3.33 -22.20
C LYS A 96 11.58 -3.17 -20.68
N ASP A 97 11.62 -4.29 -19.96
CA ASP A 97 12.60 -4.43 -18.86
C ASP A 97 13.05 -5.89 -18.60
N GLU A 98 13.10 -6.71 -19.65
CA GLU A 98 13.62 -8.09 -19.62
C GLU A 98 15.16 -8.15 -19.81
N ARG A 99 15.90 -7.04 -19.62
CA ARG A 99 17.36 -6.99 -19.86
C ARG A 99 18.22 -6.42 -18.72
N ALA A 100 17.71 -6.32 -17.49
CA ALA A 100 18.47 -5.69 -16.39
C ALA A 100 18.60 -6.52 -15.09
N THR A 101 18.27 -7.81 -15.09
CA THR A 101 18.77 -8.75 -14.06
C THR A 101 19.84 -9.64 -14.69
N GLY A 102 20.96 -9.01 -14.99
CA GLY A 102 22.19 -9.64 -15.45
C GLY A 102 23.37 -8.83 -14.97
N SER A 103 23.69 -8.94 -13.67
CA SER A 103 25.05 -8.80 -13.17
C SER A 103 25.17 -9.42 -11.78
#